data_AF-A0A7K2YMM1-F1
#
_entry.id   AF-A0A7K2YMM1-F1
#
_cell.length_a   1.000
_cell.length_b   1.000
_cell.length_c   1.000
_cell.angle_alpha   90.00
_cell.angle_beta   90.00
_cell.angle_gamma   90.00
#
_symmetry.space_group_name_H-M   'P 1'
#
loop_
_entity.id
_entity.type
_entity.pdbx_description
1 polymer ?
#
loop_
_entity_poly.entity_id
_entity_poly.type
_entity_poly.pdbx_seq_one_letter_code
_entity_poly.pdbx_strand_id
1 'polypeptide(L)'
;MTVSVTRTGATSAAIEWTPDDDWQEDLARVVDTGNLERALTALSLADRHLAAVDQSDRAAILRSTAYLATELTRRVRLLAVLAHDEGMSWATLAGNLTGDVGARSSARSTYEAGLRQMGRSTSSTDGKKS
;
A
#
# COMPACT_ATOMS: atom_id res chain seq x y z
N MET A 1 -3.39 5.28 16.74
CA MET A 1 -3.12 3.98 16.11
C MET A 1 -2.10 4.20 15.03
N THR A 2 -0.83 4.02 15.37
CA THR A 2 0.29 4.26 14.45
C THR A 2 1.47 3.40 14.88
N VAL A 3 1.97 2.59 13.96
CA VAL A 3 3.26 1.91 14.11
C VAL A 3 4.37 2.94 14.20
N SER A 4 5.28 2.77 15.15
CA SER A 4 6.47 3.60 15.27
C SER A 4 7.68 2.89 14.66
N VAL A 5 8.47 3.65 13.90
CA VAL A 5 9.76 3.20 13.37
C VAL A 5 10.83 4.17 13.85
N THR A 6 11.74 3.69 14.69
CA THR A 6 12.80 4.51 15.28
C THR A 6 14.16 4.05 14.76
N ARG A 7 14.91 4.97 14.16
CA ARG A 7 16.30 4.70 13.77
C ARG A 7 17.16 4.56 15.01
N THR A 8 17.69 3.36 15.25
CA THR A 8 18.53 3.03 16.41
C THR A 8 20.02 3.15 16.12
N GLY A 9 20.41 3.33 14.85
CA GLY A 9 21.80 3.47 14.44
C GLY A 9 21.98 3.80 12.96
N ALA A 10 23.23 3.74 12.47
CA ALA A 10 23.55 4.08 11.08
C ALA A 10 22.84 3.15 10.07
N THR A 11 22.70 1.87 10.39
CA THR A 11 22.05 0.85 9.53
C THR A 11 21.02 0.02 10.30
N SER A 12 20.50 0.54 11.41
CA SER A 12 19.52 -0.17 12.24
C SER A 12 18.32 0.70 12.58
N ALA A 13 17.16 0.06 12.65
CA ALA A 13 15.92 0.64 13.11
C ALA A 13 15.15 -0.42 13.92
N ALA A 14 14.39 0.04 14.91
CA ALA A 14 13.40 -0.74 15.64
C ALA A 14 11.99 -0.37 15.14
N ILE A 15 11.12 -1.38 15.05
CA ILE A 15 9.71 -1.22 14.73
C ILE A 15 8.94 -1.68 15.96
N GLU A 16 8.10 -0.79 16.50
CA GLU A 16 7.31 -1.05 17.69
C GLU A 16 5.84 -0.73 17.43
N TRP A 17 4.97 -1.64 17.87
CA TRP A 17 3.52 -1.50 17.82
C TRP A 17 2.88 -2.16 19.05
N THR A 18 1.68 -1.71 19.39
CA THR A 18 0.85 -2.28 20.45
C THR A 18 -0.28 -3.13 19.86
N PRO A 19 -0.97 -3.97 20.64
CA PRO A 19 -2.16 -4.69 20.16
C PRO A 19 -3.23 -3.77 19.57
N ASP A 20 -3.36 -2.54 20.08
CA ASP A 20 -4.31 -1.54 19.55
C ASP A 20 -3.91 -1.03 18.16
N ASP A 21 -2.62 -1.08 17.81
CA ASP A 21 -2.13 -0.70 16.48
C ASP A 21 -2.31 -1.82 15.44
N ASP A 22 -2.46 -3.07 15.88
CA ASP A 22 -2.54 -4.27 15.03
C ASP A 22 -3.65 -5.23 15.45
N TRP A 23 -4.86 -4.72 15.64
CA TRP A 23 -6.01 -5.50 16.11
C TRP A 23 -6.40 -6.68 15.18
N GLN A 24 -5.99 -6.67 13.91
CA GLN A 24 -6.19 -7.78 12.96
C GLN A 24 -4.99 -8.74 12.87
N GLU A 25 -3.93 -8.48 13.63
CA GLU A 25 -2.67 -9.21 13.60
C GLU A 25 -2.04 -9.27 12.20
N ASP A 26 -2.27 -8.25 11.37
CA ASP A 26 -1.73 -8.21 10.02
C ASP A 26 -0.24 -7.88 10.04
N LEU A 27 0.21 -6.99 10.94
CA LEU A 27 1.63 -6.68 11.12
C LEU A 27 2.37 -7.85 11.75
N ALA A 28 1.81 -8.43 12.81
CA ALA A 28 2.34 -9.64 13.45
C ALA A 28 2.52 -10.77 12.42
N ARG A 29 1.49 -11.04 11.61
CA ARG A 29 1.56 -12.07 10.55
C ARG A 29 2.64 -11.77 9.51
N VAL A 30 2.79 -10.52 9.10
CA VAL A 30 3.80 -10.11 8.12
C VAL A 30 5.23 -10.30 8.66
N VAL A 31 5.44 -10.08 9.95
CA VAL A 31 6.72 -10.33 10.64
C VAL A 31 6.95 -11.84 10.80
N ASP A 32 5.99 -12.57 11.37
CA ASP A 32 6.13 -14.01 11.66
C ASP A 32 6.38 -14.87 10.40
N THR A 33 5.85 -14.44 9.25
CA THR A 33 6.04 -15.14 7.96
C THR A 33 7.34 -14.76 7.25
N GLY A 34 8.11 -13.81 7.80
CA GLY A 34 9.32 -13.29 7.18
C GLY A 34 9.04 -12.39 5.95
N ASN A 35 7.80 -11.92 5.78
CA ASN A 35 7.42 -11.15 4.60
C ASN A 35 8.03 -9.74 4.63
N LEU A 36 8.11 -9.13 5.82
CA LEU A 36 8.71 -7.81 5.98
C LEU A 36 10.19 -7.82 5.63
N GLU A 37 10.94 -8.78 6.17
CA GLU A 37 12.38 -8.96 5.97
C GLU A 37 12.70 -9.14 4.49
N ARG A 38 11.91 -9.97 3.79
CA ARG A 38 12.08 -10.20 2.36
C ARG A 38 11.74 -8.96 1.52
N ALA A 39 10.75 -8.18 1.92
CA ALA A 39 10.45 -6.92 1.23
C ALA A 39 11.53 -5.85 1.47
N LEU A 40 12.04 -5.73 2.70
CA LEU A 40 13.18 -4.87 3.00
C LEU A 40 14.44 -5.31 2.25
N THR A 41 14.65 -6.64 2.13
CA THR A 41 15.72 -7.21 1.30
C THR A 41 15.56 -6.76 -0.15
N ALA A 42 14.36 -6.88 -0.73
CA ALA A 42 14.10 -6.42 -2.09
C ALA A 42 14.42 -4.93 -2.30
N LEU A 43 14.05 -4.08 -1.35
CA LEU A 43 14.35 -2.64 -1.38
C LEU A 43 15.85 -2.33 -1.26
N SER A 44 16.62 -3.19 -0.58
CA SER A 44 18.06 -3.02 -0.42
C SER A 44 18.88 -3.44 -1.64
N LEU A 45 18.31 -4.28 -2.51
CA LEU A 45 19.00 -4.82 -3.67
C LEU A 45 18.87 -3.87 -4.87
N ALA A 46 20.00 -3.48 -5.45
CA ALA A 46 20.02 -2.91 -6.79
C ALA A 46 19.62 -3.97 -7.84
N ASP A 47 19.08 -3.56 -8.99
CA ASP A 47 18.62 -4.46 -10.07
C ASP A 47 19.63 -5.56 -10.42
N ARG A 48 20.92 -5.20 -10.53
CA ARG A 48 22.02 -6.13 -10.83
C ARG A 48 22.25 -7.19 -9.74
N HIS A 49 21.89 -6.91 -8.49
CA HIS A 49 22.05 -7.84 -7.37
C HIS A 49 20.87 -8.82 -7.28
N LEU A 50 19.67 -8.46 -7.74
CA LEU A 50 18.53 -9.39 -7.81
C LEU A 50 18.81 -10.60 -8.71
N ALA A 51 19.58 -10.41 -9.79
CA ALA A 51 19.99 -11.48 -10.68
C ALA A 51 20.97 -12.47 -10.04
N ALA A 52 21.75 -12.02 -9.05
CA ALA A 52 22.76 -12.82 -8.36
C ALA A 52 22.20 -13.61 -7.15
N VAL A 53 20.98 -13.30 -6.71
CA VAL A 53 20.29 -14.08 -5.66
C VAL A 53 19.97 -15.48 -6.18
N ASP A 54 20.09 -16.49 -5.32
CA ASP A 54 19.68 -17.86 -5.64
C ASP A 54 18.22 -17.90 -6.12
N GLN A 55 17.90 -18.84 -7.01
CA GLN A 55 16.56 -18.94 -7.58
C GLN A 55 15.47 -19.14 -6.51
N SER A 56 15.74 -19.94 -5.49
CA SER A 56 14.77 -20.22 -4.43
C SER A 56 14.51 -18.99 -3.56
N ASP A 57 15.57 -18.26 -3.20
CA ASP A 57 15.51 -17.01 -2.45
C ASP A 57 14.82 -15.90 -3.24
N ARG A 58 15.16 -15.76 -4.53
CA ARG A 58 14.49 -14.80 -5.42
C ARG A 58 12.99 -15.07 -5.51
N ALA A 59 12.59 -16.35 -5.59
CA ALA A 59 11.17 -16.72 -5.61
C ALA A 59 10.48 -16.41 -4.27
N ALA A 60 11.16 -16.61 -3.13
CA ALA A 60 10.62 -16.24 -1.82
C ALA A 60 10.46 -14.72 -1.69
N ILE A 61 11.46 -13.94 -2.11
CA ILE A 61 11.42 -12.47 -2.12
C ILE A 61 10.26 -11.98 -3.00
N LEU A 62 10.10 -12.54 -4.21
CA LEU A 62 9.01 -12.18 -5.12
C LEU A 62 7.64 -12.43 -4.49
N ARG A 63 7.43 -13.59 -3.86
CA ARG A 63 6.13 -13.89 -3.23
C ARG A 63 5.80 -12.93 -2.09
N SER A 64 6.76 -12.66 -1.21
CA SER A 64 6.57 -11.76 -0.08
C SER A 64 6.34 -10.31 -0.50
N THR A 65 7.11 -9.82 -1.49
CA THR A 65 6.94 -8.46 -2.03
C THR A 65 5.62 -8.30 -2.77
N ALA A 66 5.21 -9.29 -3.57
CA ALA A 66 3.92 -9.27 -4.26
C ALA A 66 2.74 -9.29 -3.28
N TYR A 67 2.84 -10.09 -2.21
CA TYR A 67 1.84 -10.13 -1.14
C TYR A 67 1.69 -8.75 -0.47
N LEU A 68 2.80 -8.15 -0.02
CA LEU A 68 2.79 -6.84 0.63
C LEU A 68 2.31 -5.73 -0.30
N ALA A 69 2.75 -5.73 -1.57
CA ALA A 69 2.29 -4.76 -2.56
C ALA A 69 0.78 -4.86 -2.78
N THR A 70 0.23 -6.06 -2.81
CA THR A 70 -1.21 -6.30 -2.94
C THR A 70 -1.97 -5.75 -1.73
N GLU A 71 -1.52 -6.10 -0.52
CA GLU A 71 -2.16 -5.66 0.72
C GLU A 71 -2.09 -4.14 0.94
N LEU A 72 -0.97 -3.51 0.58
CA LEU A 72 -0.81 -2.06 0.63
C LEU A 72 -1.67 -1.39 -0.44
N THR A 73 -1.71 -1.90 -1.67
CA THR A 73 -2.58 -1.38 -2.74
C THR A 73 -4.05 -1.44 -2.33
N ARG A 74 -4.47 -2.54 -1.69
CA ARG A 74 -5.81 -2.73 -1.15
C ARG A 74 -6.16 -1.63 -0.13
N ARG A 75 -5.23 -1.29 0.76
CA ARG A 75 -5.38 -0.22 1.76
C ARG A 75 -5.36 1.18 1.14
N VAL A 76 -4.46 1.45 0.19
CA VAL A 76 -4.39 2.73 -0.54
C VAL A 76 -5.72 3.03 -1.23
N ARG A 77 -6.35 2.04 -1.86
CA ARG A 77 -7.66 2.19 -2.50
C ARG A 77 -8.77 2.56 -1.51
N LEU A 78 -8.78 1.94 -0.33
CA LEU A 78 -9.74 2.27 0.73
C LEU A 78 -9.52 3.70 1.24
N LEU A 79 -8.27 4.05 1.55
CA LEU A 79 -7.90 5.39 2.01
C LEU A 79 -8.25 6.46 0.97
N ALA A 80 -8.06 6.17 -0.32
CA ALA A 80 -8.45 7.09 -1.39
C ALA A 80 -9.96 7.35 -1.43
N VAL A 81 -10.79 6.33 -1.17
CA VAL A 81 -12.24 6.52 -1.08
C VAL A 81 -12.61 7.32 0.15
N LEU A 82 -12.11 6.94 1.34
CA LEU A 82 -12.42 7.64 2.58
C LEU A 82 -12.01 9.12 2.50
N ALA A 83 -10.79 9.40 2.04
CA ALA A 83 -10.31 10.77 1.90
C ALA A 83 -11.17 11.60 0.93
N HIS A 84 -11.58 11.01 -0.21
CA HIS A 84 -12.44 11.72 -1.15
C HIS A 84 -13.85 11.95 -0.60
N ASP A 85 -14.45 10.93 0.02
CA ASP A 85 -15.78 11.00 0.65
C ASP A 85 -15.79 12.04 1.80
N GLU A 86 -14.66 12.25 2.47
CA GLU A 86 -14.44 13.30 3.49
C GLU A 86 -14.16 14.69 2.90
N GLY A 87 -14.18 14.84 1.57
CA GLY A 87 -14.09 16.13 0.88
C GLY A 87 -12.72 16.45 0.27
N MET A 88 -11.76 15.52 0.27
CA MET A 88 -10.49 15.73 -0.43
C MET A 88 -10.71 15.90 -1.94
N SER A 89 -10.20 16.99 -2.51
CA SER A 89 -10.33 17.24 -3.95
C SER A 89 -9.57 16.20 -4.79
N TRP A 90 -10.04 15.96 -6.02
CA TRP A 90 -9.34 15.07 -6.96
C TRP A 90 -7.89 15.47 -7.25
N ALA A 91 -7.59 16.77 -7.26
CA ALA A 91 -6.24 17.26 -7.50
C ALA A 91 -5.32 16.98 -6.29
N THR A 92 -5.82 17.18 -5.08
CA THR A 92 -5.10 16.87 -3.84
C THR A 92 -4.88 15.37 -3.70
N LEU A 93 -5.91 14.56 -3.99
CA LEU A 93 -5.80 13.11 -3.97
C LEU A 93 -4.76 12.60 -4.99
N ALA A 94 -4.74 13.17 -6.20
CA ALA A 94 -3.72 12.85 -7.21
C ALA A 94 -2.30 13.20 -6.73
N GLY A 95 -2.12 14.40 -6.15
CA GLY A 95 -0.85 14.81 -5.56
C GLY A 95 -0.34 13.83 -4.49
N ASN A 96 -1.22 13.35 -3.61
CA ASN A 96 -0.86 12.37 -2.58
C ASN A 96 -0.55 10.97 -3.13
N LEU A 97 -1.23 10.55 -4.20
CA LEU A 97 -1.06 9.19 -4.77
C LEU A 97 0.14 9.09 -5.72
N THR A 98 0.40 10.13 -6.51
CA THR A 98 1.36 10.06 -7.63
C THR A 98 2.42 11.16 -7.59
N GLY A 99 2.33 12.12 -6.68
CA GLY A 99 3.18 13.32 -6.68
C GLY A 99 2.81 14.35 -7.76
N ASP A 100 1.74 14.12 -8.52
CA ASP A 100 1.30 14.99 -9.61
C ASP A 100 -0.19 15.35 -9.48
N VAL A 101 -0.47 16.63 -9.21
CA VAL A 101 -1.83 17.16 -9.08
C VAL A 101 -2.63 17.15 -10.39
N GLY A 102 -1.94 17.03 -11.53
CA GLY A 102 -2.52 16.88 -12.86
C GLY A 102 -3.08 15.49 -13.14
N ALA A 103 -2.60 14.46 -12.42
CA ALA A 103 -2.96 13.05 -12.62
C ALA A 103 -4.35 12.67 -12.04
N ARG A 104 -5.36 13.53 -12.23
CA ARG A 104 -6.73 13.35 -11.68
C ARG A 104 -7.39 12.06 -12.18
N SER A 105 -7.08 11.61 -13.39
CA SER A 105 -7.60 10.34 -13.92
C SER A 105 -7.07 9.13 -13.14
N SER A 106 -5.81 9.16 -12.72
CA SER A 106 -5.22 8.12 -11.86
C SER A 106 -5.87 8.10 -10.48
N ALA A 107 -6.12 9.27 -9.89
CA ALA A 107 -6.85 9.38 -8.62
C ALA A 107 -8.26 8.81 -8.70
N ARG A 108 -9.01 9.13 -9.77
CA ARG A 108 -10.35 8.57 -10.01
C ARG A 108 -10.32 7.05 -10.18
N SER A 109 -9.37 6.53 -10.96
CA SER A 109 -9.24 5.08 -11.17
C SER A 109 -8.95 4.35 -9.85
N THR A 110 -8.08 4.88 -9.00
CA THR A 110 -7.79 4.32 -7.67
C THR A 110 -9.02 4.36 -6.77
N TYR A 111 -9.76 5.46 -6.76
CA TYR A 111 -11.02 5.60 -6.03
C TYR A 111 -12.08 4.60 -6.49
N GLU A 112 -12.32 4.49 -7.80
CA GLU A 112 -13.30 3.56 -8.38
C GLU A 112 -12.93 2.10 -8.10
N ALA A 113 -11.63 1.77 -8.12
CA ALA A 113 -11.15 0.46 -7.69
C ALA A 113 -11.44 0.22 -6.20
N GLY A 114 -11.29 1.23 -5.35
CA GLY A 114 -11.66 1.19 -3.94
C GLY A 114 -13.15 0.98 -3.71
N LEU A 115 -14.02 1.67 -4.46
CA LEU A 115 -15.46 1.47 -4.39
C LEU A 115 -15.83 0.02 -4.73
N ARG A 116 -15.31 -0.52 -5.84
CA ARG A 116 -15.53 -1.92 -6.22
C ARG A 116 -15.05 -2.90 -5.14
N GLN A 117 -13.89 -2.62 -4.54
CA GLN A 117 -13.33 -3.44 -3.46
C GLN A 117 -14.23 -3.46 -2.21
N MET A 118 -14.93 -2.37 -1.92
CA MET A 118 -15.91 -2.30 -0.83
C MET A 118 -17.30 -2.83 -1.21
N GLY A 119 -17.49 -3.33 -2.43
CA GLY A 119 -18.81 -3.72 -2.93
C GLY A 119 -19.76 -2.54 -3.18
N ARG A 120 -19.25 -1.30 -3.23
CA ARG A 120 -20.01 -0.11 -3.58
C ARG A 120 -20.04 0.03 -5.10
N SER A 121 -21.23 0.08 -5.68
CA SER A 121 -21.41 0.39 -7.09
C SER A 121 -21.17 1.89 -7.32
N THR A 122 -20.41 2.24 -8.35
CA THR A 122 -20.46 3.59 -8.93
C THR A 122 -21.81 3.73 -9.63
N SER A 123 -22.87 4.09 -8.91
CA SER A 123 -24.12 4.45 -9.57
C SER A 123 -23.84 5.67 -10.44
N SER A 124 -23.72 5.47 -11.76
CA SER A 124 -23.83 6.54 -12.74
C SER A 124 -25.27 7.02 -12.72
N THR A 125 -25.62 7.85 -11.74
CA THR A 125 -26.84 8.64 -11.78
C THR A 125 -26.42 10.05 -12.15
N ASP A 126 -26.21 10.26 -13.44
CA ASP A 126 -26.59 11.52 -14.05
C ASP A 126 -27.58 11.21 -15.18
N GLY A 127 -28.78 11.71 -14.98
CA GLY A 127 -29.96 11.33 -15.72
C GLY A 127 -29.92 11.83 -17.15
N LYS A 128 -30.60 11.06 -18.01
CA LYS A 128 -31.32 11.59 -19.17
C LYS A 128 -31.94 12.94 -18.81
N LYS A 129 -31.46 14.02 -19.43
CA LYS A 129 -32.33 15.16 -19.69
C LYS A 129 -32.96 14.95 -21.05
N SER A 130 -34.30 14.91 -20.98
CA SER A 130 -35.27 15.06 -22.05
C SER A 130 -35.04 16.33 -22.85
#